data_AF-A0A5S3N7L2-F1
#
_entry.id   AF-A0A5S3N7L2-F1
#
_cell.length_a   1.000
_cell.length_b   1.000
_cell.length_c   1.000
_cell.angle_alpha   90.00
_cell.angle_beta   90.00
_cell.angle_gamma   90.00
#
_symmetry.space_group_name_H-M   'P 1'
#
loop_
_entity.id
_entity.type
_entity.pdbx_description
1 polymer ?
#
loop_
_entity_poly.entity_id
_entity_poly.type
_entity_poly.pdbx_seq_one_letter_code
_entity_poly.pdbx_strand_id
1 'polypeptide(L)'
;MKNILLLSVLLFIFSCGNKKEVTQVAEISCGQCKFDLDSEDGCSLAVRLEDKAYFVDGFGIDDFGDAHDEKIGFCNVIRKGEITGKVVDGRFVASSLKLIDAEQK
;
A
#
# COMPACT_ATOMS: atom_id res chain seq x y z
N MET A 1 -35.45 -15.56 -44.48
CA MET A 1 -35.51 -14.47 -43.49
C MET A 1 -34.09 -14.28 -42.96
N LYS A 2 -33.39 -13.30 -43.53
CA LYS A 2 -32.12 -12.77 -42.97
C LYS A 2 -32.45 -12.15 -41.61
N ASN A 3 -31.52 -12.19 -40.65
CA ASN A 3 -31.37 -11.36 -39.43
C ASN A 3 -30.85 -12.23 -38.27
N ILE A 4 -29.84 -11.88 -37.46
CA ILE A 4 -28.72 -10.94 -37.51
C ILE A 4 -27.68 -11.59 -36.59
N LEU A 5 -26.43 -11.52 -37.01
CA LEU A 5 -25.25 -12.01 -36.30
C LEU A 5 -25.01 -11.10 -35.09
N LEU A 6 -25.32 -11.56 -33.87
CA LEU A 6 -25.02 -10.82 -32.63
C LEU A 6 -23.57 -11.05 -32.23
N LEU A 7 -22.73 -10.27 -32.90
CA LEU A 7 -21.37 -9.92 -32.50
C LEU A 7 -21.45 -9.20 -31.15
N SER A 8 -21.13 -9.87 -30.04
CA SER A 8 -20.71 -9.17 -28.83
C SER A 8 -19.29 -9.61 -28.50
N VAL A 9 -18.39 -8.90 -29.17
CA VAL A 9 -16.97 -8.87 -28.88
C VAL A 9 -16.81 -8.44 -27.42
N LEU A 10 -16.40 -9.35 -26.55
CA LEU A 10 -15.86 -9.02 -25.23
C LEU A 10 -14.49 -8.37 -25.43
N LEU A 11 -14.49 -7.10 -25.83
CA LEU A 11 -13.34 -6.21 -25.70
C LEU A 11 -13.21 -5.86 -24.22
N PHE A 12 -12.63 -6.77 -23.43
CA PHE A 12 -11.92 -6.36 -22.22
C PHE A 12 -10.68 -5.61 -22.70
N ILE A 13 -10.87 -4.33 -23.00
CA ILE A 13 -9.80 -3.35 -23.11
C ILE A 13 -9.12 -3.31 -21.74
N PHE A 14 -8.08 -4.13 -21.60
CA PHE A 14 -7.08 -4.01 -20.56
C PHE A 14 -6.38 -2.67 -20.80
N SER A 15 -6.99 -1.60 -20.30
CA SER A 15 -6.39 -0.27 -20.30
C SER A 15 -5.23 -0.33 -19.32
N CYS A 16 -4.06 -0.73 -19.83
CA CYS A 16 -2.79 -0.63 -19.14
C CYS A 16 -2.42 0.86 -19.05
N GLY A 17 -3.14 1.58 -18.19
CA GLY A 17 -2.82 2.94 -17.82
C GLY A 17 -1.53 2.88 -17.01
N ASN A 18 -0.44 3.39 -17.56
CA ASN A 18 0.77 3.68 -16.81
C ASN A 18 0.44 4.77 -15.77
N LYS A 19 -0.19 4.38 -14.65
CA LYS A 19 -0.38 5.25 -13.50
C LYS A 19 1.00 5.61 -13.00
N LYS A 20 1.36 6.89 -13.12
CA LYS A 20 2.61 7.43 -12.60
C LYS A 20 2.64 7.24 -11.09
N GLU A 21 3.82 6.96 -10.57
CA GLU A 21 4.03 6.90 -9.12
C GLU A 21 3.83 8.29 -8.51
N VAL A 22 3.40 8.29 -7.24
CA VAL A 22 3.21 9.47 -6.41
C VAL A 22 4.24 9.44 -5.30
N THR A 23 4.85 10.60 -5.02
CA THR A 23 5.72 10.80 -3.86
C THR A 23 5.02 11.72 -2.87
N GLN A 24 4.90 11.30 -1.61
CA GLN A 24 4.28 12.08 -0.55
C GLN A 24 4.71 11.60 0.83
N VAL A 25 4.44 12.42 1.86
CA VAL A 25 4.50 11.97 3.25
C VAL A 25 3.21 11.24 3.59
N ALA A 26 3.34 10.07 4.22
CA ALA A 26 2.22 9.25 4.66
C ALA A 26 2.44 8.72 6.07
N GLU A 27 1.35 8.30 6.71
CA GLU A 27 1.41 7.48 7.91
C GLU A 27 1.73 6.04 7.54
N ILE A 28 2.59 5.41 8.34
CA ILE A 28 3.15 4.08 8.09
C ILE A 28 3.08 3.29 9.40
N SER A 29 2.49 2.11 9.35
CA SER A 29 2.27 1.28 10.53
C SER A 29 1.88 -0.16 10.16
N CYS A 30 1.56 -0.99 11.16
CA CYS A 30 0.96 -2.30 10.95
C CYS A 30 -0.50 -2.13 10.47
N GLY A 31 -0.84 -2.76 9.35
CA GLY A 31 -2.17 -2.71 8.76
C GLY A 31 -3.24 -3.23 9.70
N GLN A 32 -2.98 -4.38 10.32
CA GLN A 32 -3.90 -5.08 11.21
C GLN A 32 -4.02 -4.37 12.57
N CYS A 33 -2.90 -3.94 13.15
CA CYS A 33 -2.90 -3.41 14.52
C CYS A 33 -3.34 -1.95 14.62
N LYS A 34 -3.05 -1.12 13.60
CA LYS A 34 -3.27 0.34 13.68
C LYS A 34 -4.23 0.90 12.64
N PHE A 35 -4.40 0.20 11.51
CA PHE A 35 -5.15 0.70 10.36
C PHE A 35 -6.42 -0.10 10.03
N ASP A 36 -6.81 -1.03 10.91
CA ASP A 36 -8.03 -1.84 10.80
C ASP A 36 -8.15 -2.62 9.48
N LEU A 37 -7.02 -3.03 8.89
CA LEU A 37 -7.01 -3.92 7.71
C LEU A 37 -7.09 -5.38 8.16
N ASP A 38 -7.95 -6.18 7.53
CA ASP A 38 -8.29 -7.54 7.99
C ASP A 38 -8.14 -8.62 6.91
N SER A 39 -7.68 -8.27 5.69
CA SER A 39 -7.56 -9.22 4.58
C SER A 39 -6.28 -10.09 4.60
N GLU A 40 -5.37 -9.86 5.55
CA GLU A 40 -4.14 -10.62 5.75
C GLU A 40 -3.96 -11.00 7.22
N ASP A 41 -3.41 -12.18 7.48
CA ASP A 41 -3.04 -12.61 8.83
C ASP A 41 -1.67 -12.03 9.25
N GLY A 42 -1.48 -11.82 10.55
CA GLY A 42 -0.18 -11.41 11.12
C GLY A 42 0.03 -9.90 11.15
N CYS A 43 1.28 -9.47 10.91
CA CYS A 43 1.72 -8.09 11.03
C CYS A 43 2.29 -7.61 9.68
N SER A 44 1.45 -6.98 8.87
CA SER A 44 1.85 -6.51 7.53
C SER A 44 2.03 -5.00 7.55
N LEU A 45 3.04 -4.53 6.82
CA LEU A 45 3.28 -3.10 6.64
C LEU A 45 2.14 -2.47 5.82
N ALA A 46 1.68 -1.31 6.25
CA ALA A 46 0.65 -0.55 5.57
C ALA A 46 0.96 0.94 5.56
N VAL A 47 0.40 1.66 4.59
CA VAL A 47 0.39 3.12 4.53
C VAL A 47 -1.03 3.65 4.53
N ARG A 48 -1.26 4.84 5.11
CA ARG A 48 -2.53 5.56 5.02
C ARG A 48 -2.39 6.79 4.13
N LEU A 49 -3.16 6.81 3.04
CA LEU A 49 -3.24 7.89 2.06
C LEU A 49 -4.66 8.44 2.06
N GLU A 50 -4.82 9.73 2.34
CA GLU A 50 -6.13 10.40 2.34
C GLU A 50 -7.19 9.60 3.14
N ASP A 51 -6.86 9.25 4.39
CA ASP A 51 -7.68 8.45 5.30
C ASP A 51 -7.98 7.00 4.89
N LYS A 52 -7.43 6.53 3.76
CA LYS A 52 -7.54 5.14 3.33
C LYS A 52 -6.22 4.40 3.48
N ALA A 53 -6.28 3.26 4.16
CA ALA A 53 -5.12 2.39 4.36
C ALA A 53 -4.97 1.35 3.24
N TYR A 54 -3.72 1.01 2.95
CA TYR A 54 -3.32 0.02 1.96
C TYR A 54 -2.17 -0.81 2.51
N PHE A 55 -2.22 -2.13 2.38
CA PHE A 55 -1.04 -2.96 2.56
C PHE A 55 0.05 -2.56 1.55
N VAL A 56 1.30 -2.66 1.99
CA VAL A 56 2.47 -2.30 1.18
C VAL A 56 3.05 -3.54 0.54
N ASP A 57 3.36 -3.44 -0.75
CA ASP A 57 4.22 -4.38 -1.46
C ASP A 57 5.59 -3.74 -1.71
N GLY A 58 6.65 -4.55 -1.61
CA GLY A 58 8.04 -4.15 -1.85
C GLY A 58 8.88 -3.92 -0.60
N PHE A 59 8.24 -3.72 0.56
CA PHE A 59 8.90 -3.56 1.87
C PHE A 59 8.15 -4.35 2.93
N GLY A 60 8.89 -5.00 3.82
CA GLY A 60 8.39 -5.70 4.99
C GLY A 60 8.32 -4.79 6.22
N ILE A 61 7.52 -5.20 7.21
CA ILE A 61 7.36 -4.44 8.46
C ILE A 61 8.67 -4.37 9.27
N ASP A 62 9.46 -5.45 9.24
CA ASP A 62 10.72 -5.57 9.99
C ASP A 62 11.93 -4.93 9.28
N ASP A 63 11.77 -4.43 8.05
CA ASP A 63 12.82 -3.70 7.33
C ASP A 63 13.22 -2.40 8.03
N PHE A 64 12.41 -1.96 9.00
CA PHE A 64 12.56 -0.71 9.74
C PHE A 64 12.85 -0.91 11.24
N GLY A 65 13.19 -2.14 11.64
CA GLY A 65 13.43 -2.54 13.03
C GLY A 65 12.37 -3.51 13.55
N ASP A 66 12.46 -3.87 14.83
CA ASP A 66 11.50 -4.79 15.46
C ASP A 66 10.08 -4.19 15.45
N ALA A 67 9.17 -4.83 14.70
CA ALA A 67 7.78 -4.39 14.59
C ALA A 67 7.04 -4.36 15.95
N HIS A 68 7.52 -5.09 16.96
CA HIS A 68 6.91 -5.17 18.29
C HIS A 68 7.60 -4.29 19.34
N ASP A 69 8.61 -3.51 18.98
CA ASP A 69 9.19 -2.54 19.91
C ASP A 69 8.11 -1.57 20.43
N GLU A 70 8.09 -1.33 21.74
CA GLU A 70 7.03 -0.54 22.40
C GLU A 70 7.02 0.93 21.99
N LYS A 71 8.16 1.47 21.54
CA LYS A 71 8.35 2.90 21.23
C LYS A 71 8.34 3.18 19.74
N ILE A 72 8.93 2.29 18.94
CA ILE A 72 9.14 2.50 17.50
C ILE A 72 8.55 1.41 16.61
N GLY A 73 8.11 0.29 17.22
CA GLY A 73 7.56 -0.85 16.49
C GLY A 73 6.20 -0.53 15.89
N PHE A 74 6.02 -0.88 14.62
CA PHE A 74 4.81 -0.55 13.85
C PHE A 74 3.53 -1.21 14.38
N CYS A 75 3.62 -2.29 15.18
CA CYS A 75 2.44 -2.83 15.87
C CYS A 75 1.97 -1.93 17.03
N ASN A 76 2.85 -1.10 17.57
CA ASN A 76 2.60 -0.25 18.73
C ASN A 76 2.39 1.22 18.38
N VAL A 77 3.02 1.71 17.32
CA VAL A 77 2.98 3.14 16.93
C VAL A 77 2.70 3.37 15.45
N ILE A 78 2.15 4.55 15.14
CA ILE A 78 2.04 5.08 13.78
C ILE A 78 3.19 6.06 13.57
N ARG A 79 4.02 5.82 12.55
CA ARG A 79 5.16 6.70 12.20
C ARG A 79 4.86 7.40 10.87
N LYS A 80 5.68 8.39 10.50
CA LYS A 80 5.58 9.09 9.22
C LYS A 80 6.82 8.87 8.37
N GLY A 81 6.62 8.68 7.08
CA GLY A 81 7.69 8.52 6.12
C GLY A 81 7.36 9.16 4.78
N GLU A 82 8.38 9.51 4.03
CA GLU A 82 8.27 9.80 2.61
C GLU A 82 8.16 8.47 1.86
N ILE A 83 7.12 8.33 1.07
CA ILE A 83 6.87 7.14 0.25
C ILE A 83 6.81 7.53 -1.22
N THR A 84 7.29 6.65 -2.09
CA THR A 84 7.05 6.72 -3.53
C THR A 84 6.46 5.40 -3.99
N GLY A 85 5.40 5.46 -4.80
CA GLY A 85 4.75 4.25 -5.31
C GLY A 85 3.39 4.54 -5.93
N LYS A 86 2.59 3.49 -6.08
CA LYS A 86 1.25 3.60 -6.68
C LYS A 86 0.30 2.54 -6.13
N VAL A 87 -0.99 2.86 -6.11
CA VAL A 87 -2.03 1.89 -5.75
C VAL A 87 -2.38 1.03 -6.97
N VAL A 88 -2.17 -0.29 -6.84
CA VAL A 88 -2.53 -1.31 -7.84
C VAL A 88 -3.32 -2.39 -7.12
N ASP A 89 -4.51 -2.71 -7.65
CA ASP A 89 -5.38 -3.77 -7.12
C ASP A 89 -5.62 -3.73 -5.60
N GLY A 90 -5.75 -2.51 -5.06
CA GLY A 90 -6.04 -2.29 -3.63
C GLY A 90 -4.81 -2.35 -2.71
N ARG A 91 -3.60 -2.42 -3.26
CA ARG A 91 -2.33 -2.43 -2.52
C ARG A 91 -1.45 -1.27 -2.94
N PHE A 92 -0.64 -0.74 -2.03
CA PHE A 92 0.36 0.26 -2.34
C PHE A 92 1.67 -0.42 -2.74
N VAL A 93 1.97 -0.44 -4.03
CA VAL A 93 3.23 -0.97 -4.55
C VAL A 93 4.28 0.12 -4.42
N ALA A 94 5.15 -0.02 -3.41
CA ALA A 94 6.15 0.97 -3.05
C ALA A 94 7.45 0.77 -3.85
N SER A 95 7.99 1.86 -4.40
CA SER A 95 9.33 1.92 -5.00
C SER A 95 10.35 2.54 -4.05
N SER A 96 9.91 3.37 -3.09
CA SER A 96 10.72 3.95 -2.01
C SER A 96 9.89 4.14 -0.76
N LEU A 97 10.53 3.93 0.40
CA LEU A 97 9.93 4.20 1.70
C LEU A 97 11.06 4.63 2.66
N LYS A 98 11.02 5.88 3.12
CA LYS A 98 12.00 6.44 4.05
C LYS A 98 11.30 7.08 5.25
N LEU A 99 11.57 6.57 6.44
CA LEU A 99 11.03 7.14 7.67
C LEU A 99 11.69 8.48 7.99
N ILE A 100 10.88 9.46 8.43
CA ILE A 100 11.35 10.83 8.70
C ILE A 100 12.12 10.88 10.04
N ASP A 101 11.80 9.99 10.97
CA ASP A 101 12.46 9.88 12.27
C ASP A 101 13.74 9.03 12.26
N ALA A 102 14.07 8.38 11.14
CA ALA A 102 15.29 7.57 11.01
C ALA A 102 16.58 8.40 11.05
N GLU A 103 16.49 9.73 10.92
CA GLU A 103 17.65 10.64 10.99
C GLU A 103 17.95 11.12 12.42
N GLN A 104 17.12 10.75 13.41
CA GLN A 104 17.33 11.13 14.81
C GLN A 104 18.06 10.01 15.56
N LYS A 105 19.32 9.79 15.19
CA LYS A 105 20.24 8.92 15.93
C LYS A 105 21.29 9.74 16.65
#